data_AF-A0A6G3TA40-F1
#
_entry.id   AF-A0A6G3TA40-F1
#
_cell.length_a   1.000
_cell.length_b   1.000
_cell.length_c   1.000
_cell.angle_alpha   90.00
_cell.angle_beta   90.00
_cell.angle_gamma   90.00
#
_symmetry.space_group_name_H-M   'P 1'
#
loop_
_entity.id
_entity.type
_entity.pdbx_description
1 polymer ?
#
loop_
_entity_poly.entity_id
_entity_poly.type
_entity_poly.pdbx_seq_one_letter_code
_entity_poly.pdbx_strand_id
1 'polypeptide(L)'
;MPPSERQDRLRELRTWVQWLIYTAELHNDIPPCWYRHRWTREMLTALYLGWLRTYEGEKTPGRELAEAEWINTLLALGPHMKLPACVGGHQEPPLPPPPDPGADEEWELYLATSADTTAPATHPAEAEVARMTALLDPPL
;
A
#
# COMPACT_ATOMS: atom_id res chain seq x y z
N MET A 1 18.44 3.82 6.05
CA MET A 1 18.67 2.42 6.46
C MET A 1 19.98 1.89 5.86
N PRO A 2 20.97 1.53 6.69
CA PRO A 2 22.21 0.88 6.24
C PRO A 2 21.94 -0.44 5.49
N PRO A 3 22.87 -0.92 4.65
CA PRO A 3 22.69 -2.18 3.91
C PRO A 3 22.47 -3.41 4.80
N SER A 4 23.15 -3.51 5.94
CA SER A 4 22.99 -4.62 6.89
C SER A 4 21.58 -4.67 7.48
N GLU A 5 21.10 -3.53 7.95
CA GLU A 5 19.74 -3.42 8.49
C GLU A 5 18.67 -3.79 7.45
N ARG A 6 18.85 -3.38 6.18
CA ARG A 6 17.96 -3.79 5.07
C ARG A 6 17.95 -5.31 4.88
N GLN A 7 19.10 -5.96 4.97
CA GLN A 7 19.19 -7.41 4.84
C GLN A 7 18.48 -8.13 5.99
N ASP A 8 18.64 -7.63 7.22
CA ASP A 8 17.98 -8.20 8.40
C ASP A 8 16.46 -8.10 8.29
N ARG A 9 15.94 -6.93 7.90
CA ARG A 9 14.50 -6.76 7.63
C ARG A 9 13.98 -7.67 6.53
N LEU A 10 14.77 -7.90 5.47
CA LEU A 10 14.37 -8.81 4.41
C LEU A 10 14.39 -10.28 4.85
N ARG A 11 15.29 -10.67 5.76
CA ARG A 11 15.30 -12.02 6.36
C ARG A 11 14.09 -12.22 7.27
N GLU A 12 13.79 -11.24 8.11
CA GLU A 12 12.60 -11.21 8.97
C GLU A 12 11.33 -11.36 8.14
N LEU A 13 11.18 -10.52 7.10
CA LEU A 13 10.05 -10.61 6.17
C LEU A 13 9.97 -12.00 5.52
N ARG A 14 11.11 -12.58 5.11
CA ARG A 14 11.11 -13.92 4.50
C ARG A 14 10.57 -14.99 5.44
N THR A 15 10.99 -14.98 6.70
CA THR A 15 10.48 -15.92 7.71
C THR A 15 8.97 -15.75 7.90
N TRP A 16 8.49 -14.51 7.98
CA TRP A 16 7.06 -14.24 8.11
C TRP A 16 6.25 -14.65 6.86
N VAL A 17 6.75 -14.39 5.64
CA VAL A 17 6.09 -14.80 4.40
C VAL A 17 5.98 -16.32 4.31
N GLN A 18 6.99 -17.07 4.76
CA GLN A 18 6.92 -18.53 4.82
C GLN A 18 5.83 -19.02 5.76
N TRP A 19 5.72 -18.40 6.94
CA TRP A 19 4.61 -18.66 7.86
C TRP A 19 3.26 -18.34 7.21
N LEU A 20 3.12 -17.18 6.57
CA LEU A 20 1.89 -16.76 5.91
C LEU A 20 1.45 -17.75 4.82
N ILE A 21 2.38 -18.17 3.95
CA ILE A 21 2.09 -19.14 2.87
C ILE A 21 1.52 -20.43 3.44
N TYR A 22 2.11 -20.93 4.53
CA TYR A 22 1.65 -22.13 5.19
C TYR A 22 0.29 -21.94 5.86
N THR A 23 0.12 -20.87 6.63
CA THR A 23 -1.08 -20.61 7.44
C THR A 23 -2.30 -20.23 6.60
N ALA A 24 -2.12 -19.53 5.49
CA ALA A 24 -3.19 -19.10 4.59
C ALA A 24 -3.28 -19.92 3.30
N GLU A 25 -2.56 -21.05 3.22
CA GLU A 25 -2.55 -21.98 2.09
C GLU A 25 -2.16 -21.36 0.72
N LEU A 26 -1.40 -20.27 0.71
CA LEU A 26 -1.07 -19.46 -0.49
C LEU A 26 0.02 -20.03 -1.40
N HIS A 27 0.24 -21.35 -1.38
CA HIS A 27 1.36 -22.02 -2.05
C HIS A 27 1.33 -21.84 -3.58
N ASN A 28 0.14 -21.68 -4.15
CA ASN A 28 -0.07 -21.48 -5.58
C ASN A 28 -0.10 -19.99 -5.97
N ASP A 29 -0.18 -19.09 -4.98
CA ASP A 29 -0.36 -17.66 -5.21
C ASP A 29 0.95 -16.89 -5.09
N ILE A 30 1.81 -17.27 -4.12
CA ILE A 30 3.08 -16.60 -3.87
C ILE A 30 4.23 -17.51 -4.33
N PRO A 31 4.93 -17.18 -5.43
CA PRO A 31 6.02 -18.02 -5.92
C PRO A 31 7.26 -17.92 -5.03
N PRO A 32 8.17 -18.91 -5.06
CA PRO A 32 9.39 -18.90 -4.26
C PRO A 32 10.35 -17.75 -4.61
N CYS A 33 10.22 -17.14 -5.79
CA CYS A 33 11.02 -16.01 -6.24
C CYS A 33 10.43 -14.64 -5.86
N TRP A 34 9.35 -14.55 -5.07
CA TRP A 34 8.64 -13.31 -4.73
C TRP A 34 9.56 -12.13 -4.34
N TYR A 35 10.67 -12.40 -3.64
CA TYR A 35 11.62 -11.38 -3.17
C TYR A 35 12.34 -10.62 -4.29
N ARG A 36 12.35 -11.19 -5.51
CA ARG A 36 12.88 -10.57 -6.74
C ARG A 36 11.86 -9.64 -7.41
N HIS A 37 10.58 -9.73 -7.05
CA HIS A 37 9.51 -8.91 -7.61
C HIS A 37 9.23 -7.73 -6.68
N ARG A 38 9.70 -6.54 -7.08
CA ARG A 38 9.60 -5.31 -6.27
C ARG A 38 8.18 -5.08 -5.75
N TRP A 39 7.18 -5.09 -6.63
CA TRP A 39 5.79 -4.84 -6.25
C TRP A 39 5.28 -5.87 -5.22
N THR A 40 5.47 -7.16 -5.48
CA THR A 40 5.09 -8.23 -4.56
C THR A 40 5.76 -8.09 -3.20
N ARG A 41 7.05 -7.73 -3.18
CA ARG A 41 7.79 -7.45 -1.93
C ARG A 41 7.19 -6.28 -1.15
N GLU A 42 6.81 -5.19 -1.82
CA GLU A 42 6.16 -4.05 -1.16
C GLU A 42 4.79 -4.44 -0.57
N MET A 43 3.97 -5.19 -1.32
CA MET A 43 2.66 -5.67 -0.83
C MET A 43 2.80 -6.60 0.38
N LEU A 44 3.74 -7.53 0.34
CA LEU A 44 4.03 -8.42 1.47
C LEU A 44 4.58 -7.65 2.68
N THR A 45 5.38 -6.61 2.44
CA THR A 45 5.86 -5.73 3.53
C THR A 45 4.70 -4.97 4.17
N ALA A 46 3.77 -4.43 3.37
CA ALA A 46 2.58 -3.75 3.89
C ALA A 46 1.70 -4.70 4.71
N LEU A 47 1.48 -5.93 4.22
CA LEU A 47 0.74 -6.97 4.95
C LEU A 47 1.41 -7.36 6.26
N TYR A 48 2.74 -7.48 6.27
CA TYR A 48 3.52 -7.77 7.47
C TYR A 48 3.40 -6.66 8.51
N LEU A 49 3.52 -5.40 8.10
CA LEU A 49 3.34 -4.25 9.01
C LEU A 49 1.91 -4.16 9.54
N GLY A 50 0.91 -4.50 8.72
CA GLY A 50 -0.47 -4.65 9.17
C GLY A 50 -0.61 -5.73 10.23
N TRP A 51 -0.03 -6.90 9.98
CA TRP A 51 -0.03 -8.02 10.92
C TRP A 51 0.60 -7.65 12.27
N LEU A 52 1.76 -6.99 12.26
CA LEU A 52 2.42 -6.49 13.47
C LEU A 52 1.51 -5.56 14.27
N ARG A 53 0.88 -4.57 13.61
CA ARG A 53 -0.04 -3.64 14.28
C ARG A 53 -1.24 -4.35 14.89
N THR A 54 -1.77 -5.35 14.21
CA THR A 54 -2.95 -6.10 14.64
C THR A 54 -2.63 -7.08 15.78
N TYR A 55 -1.53 -7.82 15.70
CA TYR A 55 -1.28 -8.97 16.57
C TYR A 55 -0.21 -8.74 17.65
N GLU A 56 0.83 -7.95 17.36
CA GLU A 56 1.94 -7.65 18.28
C GLU A 56 1.75 -6.34 19.07
N GLY A 57 0.73 -5.53 18.71
CA GLY A 57 0.33 -4.38 19.49
C GLY A 57 -0.25 -4.75 20.86
N GLU A 58 -0.24 -3.80 21.81
CA GLU A 58 -0.97 -3.95 23.07
C GLU A 58 -2.44 -4.30 22.80
N LYS A 59 -3.03 -5.16 23.65
CA LYS A 59 -4.44 -5.57 23.52
C LYS A 59 -5.37 -4.40 23.85
N THR A 60 -5.49 -3.47 22.91
CA THR A 60 -6.37 -2.31 23.01
C THR A 60 -7.80 -2.67 22.58
N PRO A 61 -8.83 -1.99 23.11
CA PRO A 61 -10.19 -2.08 22.57
C PRO A 61 -10.20 -1.82 21.05
N GLY A 62 -10.95 -2.62 20.29
CA GLY A 62 -11.04 -2.51 18.82
C GLY A 62 -10.15 -3.48 18.02
N ARG A 63 -9.37 -4.32 18.71
CA ARG A 63 -8.51 -5.33 18.06
C ARG A 63 -9.26 -6.29 17.14
N GLU A 64 -10.44 -6.75 17.52
CA GLU A 64 -11.27 -7.68 16.72
C GLU A 64 -11.61 -7.10 15.33
N LEU A 65 -11.90 -5.79 15.27
CA LEU A 65 -12.14 -5.10 14.01
C LEU A 65 -10.86 -5.03 13.18
N ALA A 66 -9.73 -4.69 13.79
CA ALA A 66 -8.43 -4.65 13.10
C ALA A 66 -7.97 -6.03 12.59
N GLU A 67 -8.32 -7.11 13.30
CA GLU A 67 -8.11 -8.49 12.85
C GLU A 67 -8.96 -8.81 11.62
N ALA A 68 -10.25 -8.47 11.65
CA ALA A 68 -11.14 -8.66 10.51
C ALA A 68 -10.67 -7.83 9.28
N GLU A 69 -10.28 -6.58 9.47
CA GLU A 69 -9.74 -5.71 8.42
C GLU A 69 -8.44 -6.27 7.81
N TRP A 70 -7.54 -6.79 8.65
CA TRP A 70 -6.31 -7.41 8.18
C TRP A 70 -6.59 -8.66 7.34
N ILE A 71 -7.49 -9.54 7.80
CA ILE A 71 -7.91 -10.74 7.04
C ILE A 71 -8.51 -10.33 5.69
N ASN A 72 -9.40 -9.33 5.68
CA ASN A 72 -10.00 -8.82 4.45
C ASN A 72 -8.93 -8.27 3.49
N THR A 73 -7.93 -7.57 4.02
CA THR A 73 -6.80 -7.05 3.23
C THR A 73 -5.98 -8.19 2.62
N LEU A 74 -5.68 -9.24 3.38
CA LEU A 74 -4.98 -10.43 2.89
C LEU A 74 -5.73 -11.07 1.72
N LEU A 75 -7.04 -11.30 1.89
CA LEU A 75 -7.89 -11.91 0.87
C LEU A 75 -7.99 -11.04 -0.39
N ALA A 76 -8.11 -9.71 -0.23
CA ALA A 76 -8.17 -8.78 -1.34
C ALA A 76 -6.85 -8.69 -2.11
N LEU A 77 -5.70 -8.84 -1.44
CA LEU A 77 -4.38 -8.77 -2.08
C LEU A 77 -3.96 -10.07 -2.76
N GLY A 78 -4.56 -11.21 -2.40
CA GLY A 78 -4.26 -12.54 -2.97
C GLY A 78 -4.10 -12.54 -4.50
N PRO A 79 -5.07 -12.04 -5.28
CA PRO A 79 -4.98 -11.97 -6.74
C PRO A 79 -3.79 -11.15 -7.26
N HIS A 80 -3.38 -10.11 -6.55
CA HIS A 80 -2.29 -9.20 -6.95
C HIS A 80 -0.90 -9.74 -6.63
N MET A 81 -0.81 -10.77 -5.79
CA MET A 81 0.44 -11.46 -5.47
C MET A 81 0.78 -12.56 -6.48
N LYS A 82 -0.19 -12.99 -7.30
CA LYS A 82 0.00 -13.98 -8.35
C LYS A 82 0.97 -13.46 -9.40
N LEU A 83 1.96 -14.28 -9.73
CA LEU A 83 2.95 -14.00 -10.76
C LEU A 83 2.96 -15.14 -11.78
N PRO A 84 2.01 -15.16 -12.74
CA PRO A 84 1.93 -16.21 -13.75
C PRO A 84 3.23 -16.37 -14.56
N ALA A 85 3.96 -15.27 -14.75
CA ALA A 85 5.25 -15.24 -15.44
C ALA A 85 6.31 -16.15 -14.78
N CYS A 86 6.13 -16.56 -13.52
CA CYS A 86 7.09 -17.36 -12.77
C CYS A 86 6.76 -18.87 -12.76
N VAL A 87 5.66 -19.31 -13.39
CA VAL A 87 5.18 -20.70 -13.37
C VAL A 87 6.15 -21.68 -14.08
N GLY A 88 6.92 -21.20 -15.07
CA GLY A 88 7.93 -21.99 -15.80
C GLY A 88 9.38 -21.69 -15.43
N GLY A 89 9.62 -20.84 -14.43
CA GLY A 89 10.94 -20.32 -14.06
C GLY A 89 10.91 -18.80 -13.87
N HIS A 90 11.85 -18.28 -13.06
CA HIS A 90 11.92 -16.84 -12.76
C HIS A 90 12.14 -16.01 -14.03
N GLN A 91 11.31 -14.99 -14.22
CA GLN A 91 11.50 -13.96 -15.22
C GLN A 91 11.83 -12.64 -14.52
N GLU A 92 12.95 -12.02 -14.92
CA GLU A 92 13.34 -10.73 -14.36
C GLU A 92 12.32 -9.67 -14.78
N PRO A 93 11.85 -8.81 -13.85
CA PRO A 93 10.99 -7.70 -14.23
C PRO A 93 11.68 -6.80 -15.27
N PRO A 94 10.93 -6.23 -16.22
CA PRO A 94 11.49 -5.26 -17.15
C PRO A 94 12.08 -4.09 -16.36
N LEU A 95 13.23 -3.58 -16.83
CA LEU A 95 13.84 -2.41 -16.23
C LEU A 95 12.92 -1.21 -16.40
N PRO A 96 12.80 -0.34 -15.37
CA PRO A 96 12.08 0.90 -15.54
C PRO A 96 12.76 1.75 -16.64
N PRO A 97 11.98 2.53 -17.41
CA PRO A 97 12.56 3.46 -18.36
C PRO A 97 13.46 4.46 -17.62
N PRO A 98 14.49 5.01 -18.30
CA PRO A 98 15.31 6.06 -17.73
C PRO A 98 14.43 7.27 -17.34
N PRO A 99 14.79 8.01 -16.28
CA PRO A 99 14.08 9.22 -15.91
C PRO A 99 14.13 10.24 -17.05
N ASP A 100 13.02 10.93 -17.28
CA ASP A 100 12.95 12.04 -18.22
C ASP A 100 13.60 13.27 -17.59
N PRO A 101 14.71 13.79 -18.15
CA PRO A 101 15.43 14.93 -17.56
C PRO A 101 14.62 16.22 -17.54
N GLY A 102 13.59 16.37 -18.39
CA GLY A 102 12.71 17.55 -18.38
C GLY A 102 11.54 17.45 -17.40
N ALA A 103 11.24 16.25 -16.89
CA ALA A 103 10.01 16.01 -16.14
C ALA A 103 9.98 16.76 -14.80
N ASP A 104 11.11 16.91 -14.12
CA ASP A 104 11.15 17.64 -12.85
C ASP A 104 10.88 19.14 -13.07
N GLU A 105 11.43 19.74 -14.13
CA GLU A 105 11.19 21.14 -14.48
C GLU A 105 9.75 21.38 -14.94
N GLU A 106 9.22 20.48 -15.78
CA GLU A 106 7.81 20.52 -16.21
C GLU A 106 6.85 20.33 -15.03
N TRP A 107 7.19 19.47 -14.07
CA TRP A 107 6.42 19.24 -12.85
C TRP A 107 6.37 20.50 -11.98
N GLU A 108 7.51 21.11 -11.69
CA GLU A 108 7.58 22.35 -10.92
C GLU A 108 6.84 23.50 -11.63
N LEU A 109 6.93 23.55 -12.97
CA LEU A 109 6.17 24.51 -13.77
C LEU A 109 4.65 24.27 -13.66
N TYR A 110 4.20 23.02 -13.73
CA TYR A 110 2.80 22.66 -13.54
C TYR A 110 2.31 23.10 -12.16
N LEU A 111 3.05 22.79 -11.09
CA LEU A 111 2.71 23.20 -9.73
C LEU A 111 2.59 24.72 -9.60
N ALA A 112 3.50 25.47 -10.24
CA ALA A 112 3.55 26.93 -10.16
C ALA A 112 2.51 27.65 -11.03
N THR A 113 1.99 27.01 -12.09
CA THR A 113 1.19 27.70 -13.12
C THR A 113 -0.19 27.11 -13.39
N SER A 114 -0.44 25.86 -13.01
CA SER A 114 -1.74 25.23 -13.23
C SER A 114 -2.81 25.86 -12.34
N ALA A 115 -4.00 26.10 -12.88
CA ALA A 115 -5.16 26.50 -12.09
C ALA A 115 -5.54 25.41 -11.07
N ASP A 116 -5.27 24.13 -11.37
CA ASP A 116 -5.56 23.02 -10.46
C ASP A 116 -4.76 23.10 -9.15
N THR A 117 -3.58 23.73 -9.18
CA THR A 117 -2.64 23.81 -8.06
C THR A 117 -2.54 25.21 -7.46
N THR A 118 -2.95 26.24 -8.20
CA THR A 118 -2.85 27.65 -7.78
C THR A 118 -4.19 28.31 -7.45
N ALA A 119 -5.30 27.83 -8.01
CA ALA A 119 -6.61 28.39 -7.69
C ALA A 119 -7.03 28.00 -6.26
N PRO A 120 -7.75 28.89 -5.54
CA PRO A 120 -8.36 28.52 -4.28
C PRO A 120 -9.27 27.30 -4.44
N ALA A 121 -9.13 26.33 -3.52
CA ALA A 121 -10.00 25.16 -3.50
C ALA A 121 -11.46 25.60 -3.42
N THR A 122 -12.26 25.24 -4.43
CA THR A 122 -13.69 25.57 -4.48
C THR A 122 -14.48 24.30 -4.22
N HIS A 123 -15.28 24.26 -3.16
CA HIS A 123 -16.11 23.08 -2.87
C HIS A 123 -17.34 23.11 -3.79
N PRO A 124 -17.56 22.11 -4.66
CA PRO A 124 -18.63 22.16 -5.67
C PRO A 124 -20.04 22.23 -5.09
N ALA A 125 -20.21 21.92 -3.81
CA ALA A 125 -21.46 21.99 -3.08
C ALA A 125 -21.37 22.88 -1.82
N GLU A 126 -20.50 23.89 -1.80
CA GLU A 126 -20.31 24.78 -0.65
C GLU A 126 -21.62 25.37 -0.11
N ALA A 127 -22.50 25.80 -1.02
CA ALA A 127 -23.82 26.31 -0.67
C ALA A 127 -24.71 25.25 -0.01
N GLU A 128 -24.60 23.99 -0.44
CA GLU A 128 -25.37 22.88 0.15
C GLU A 128 -24.86 22.55 1.55
N VAL A 129 -23.54 22.49 1.73
CA VAL A 129 -22.92 22.27 3.05
C VAL A 129 -23.32 23.39 4.00
N ALA A 130 -23.23 24.66 3.59
CA ALA A 130 -23.66 25.79 4.40
C ALA A 130 -25.15 25.71 4.79
N ARG A 131 -26.02 25.29 3.86
CA ARG A 131 -27.44 25.06 4.13
C ARG A 131 -27.64 23.94 5.16
N MET A 132 -26.96 22.81 5.02
CA MET A 132 -27.04 21.70 5.95
C MET A 132 -26.54 22.09 7.35
N THR A 133 -25.44 22.83 7.44
CA THR A 133 -24.91 23.33 8.71
C THR A 133 -25.91 24.28 9.40
N ALA A 134 -26.50 25.22 8.65
CA ALA A 134 -27.50 26.15 9.19
C ALA A 134 -28.79 25.46 9.65
N LEU A 135 -29.15 24.33 9.04
CA LEU A 135 -30.29 23.50 9.49
C LEU A 135 -29.99 22.74 10.79
N LEU A 136 -28.72 22.37 11.02
CA LEU A 136 -28.29 21.66 12.22
C LEU A 136 -28.08 22.59 13.42
N ASP A 137 -27.75 23.87 13.19
CA ASP A 137 -27.50 24.87 14.24
C ASP A 137 -28.20 26.21 13.91
N PRO A 138 -29.53 26.31 14.14
CA PRO A 138 -30.29 27.51 13.80
C PRO A 138 -29.91 28.67 14.74
N PRO A 139 -29.79 29.92 14.22
CA PRO A 139 -29.46 31.07 15.06
C PRO A 139 -30.59 31.33 16.08
N LEU A 140 -30.17 31.60 17.33
CA LEU A 140 -31.02 31.94 18.48
C LEU A 140 -31.79 33.25 18.29
#